data_AF-A0A564Q478-F1
#
_entry.id   AF-A0A564Q478-F1
#
_cell.length_a   1.000
_cell.length_b   1.000
_cell.length_c   1.000
_cell.angle_alpha   90.00
_cell.angle_beta   90.00
_cell.angle_gamma   90.00
#
_symmetry.space_group_name_H-M   'P 1'
#
loop_
_entity.id
_entity.type
_entity.pdbx_description
1 polymer ?
#
loop_
_entity_poly.entity_id
_entity_poly.type
_entity_poly.pdbx_seq_one_letter_code
_entity_poly.pdbx_strand_id
1 'polypeptide(L)'
;MIDDKLTRDLAGKRTDKTGVRDLTFNNWHRKYLSNRCYTTDIDFYEYRIEKNRGFISKAFLEVKKSHVRQKKYLCSANSIAIFELAQKVNVRFFIILYKLIDEKTLECNFWVWEITEKRDFDSYNEKHFNDFFKFYDNKGLMELLENL
;
A
#
# COMPACT_ATOMS: atom_id res chain seq x y z
N MET A 1 25.82 21.11 -14.79
CA MET A 1 25.50 20.07 -13.80
C MET A 1 24.06 20.27 -13.39
N ILE A 2 23.16 19.43 -13.89
CA ILE A 2 21.73 19.54 -13.59
C ILE A 2 21.50 18.80 -12.27
N ASP A 3 21.05 19.56 -11.27
CA ASP A 3 20.72 19.14 -9.92
C ASP A 3 19.35 18.43 -9.92
N ASP A 4 19.31 17.22 -10.49
CA ASP A 4 18.08 16.43 -10.57
C ASP A 4 17.91 15.56 -9.32
N LYS A 5 17.13 16.11 -8.38
CA LYS A 5 16.55 15.46 -7.19
C LYS A 5 15.60 14.30 -7.59
N LEU A 6 16.10 13.28 -8.28
CA LEU A 6 15.28 12.17 -8.74
C LEU A 6 15.40 10.94 -7.82
N THR A 7 14.22 10.45 -7.42
CA THR A 7 13.95 9.20 -6.68
C THR A 7 14.09 7.98 -7.60
N ARG A 8 15.13 7.94 -8.45
CA ARG A 8 15.39 6.83 -9.39
C ARG A 8 16.88 6.54 -9.51
N ASP A 9 17.25 5.27 -9.71
CA ASP A 9 18.64 4.85 -9.97
C ASP A 9 19.05 5.05 -11.43
N LEU A 10 20.34 4.78 -11.73
CA LEU A 10 20.92 4.88 -13.08
C LEU A 10 20.30 3.89 -14.09
N ALA A 11 19.58 2.87 -13.62
CA ALA A 11 18.83 1.92 -14.44
C ALA A 11 17.35 2.31 -14.58
N GLY A 12 16.94 3.48 -14.07
CA GLY A 12 15.58 4.00 -14.13
C GLY A 12 14.62 3.41 -13.10
N LYS A 13 15.10 2.56 -12.17
CA LYS A 13 14.25 1.98 -11.11
C LYS A 13 13.91 3.03 -10.09
N ARG A 14 12.67 3.02 -9.60
CA ARG A 14 12.21 3.90 -8.52
C ARG A 14 12.96 3.55 -7.24
N THR A 15 13.71 4.50 -6.71
CA THR A 15 14.40 4.42 -5.43
C THR A 15 13.68 5.31 -4.42
N ASP A 16 13.74 4.96 -3.13
CA ASP A 16 13.30 5.93 -2.12
C ASP A 16 14.35 7.06 -1.97
N LYS A 17 14.13 7.98 -1.03
CA LYS A 17 15.06 9.10 -0.80
C LYS A 17 16.49 8.66 -0.40
N THR A 18 16.71 7.38 -0.09
CA THR A 18 18.03 6.82 0.25
C THR A 18 18.66 6.02 -0.87
N GLY A 19 18.06 5.97 -2.07
CA GLY A 19 18.63 5.26 -3.22
C GLY A 19 18.41 3.74 -3.22
N VAL A 20 17.67 3.20 -2.25
CA VAL A 20 17.40 1.76 -2.10
C VAL A 20 15.90 1.50 -2.25
N ARG A 21 15.53 0.36 -2.82
CA ARG A 21 14.13 -0.07 -2.90
C ARG A 21 13.68 -0.52 -1.51
N ASP A 22 12.64 0.10 -0.97
CA ASP A 22 12.02 -0.40 0.25
C ASP A 22 11.22 -1.67 -0.03
N LEU A 23 11.59 -2.77 0.63
CA LEU A 23 10.93 -4.07 0.55
C LEU A 23 10.29 -4.50 1.89
N THR A 24 10.26 -3.63 2.90
CA THR A 24 9.79 -3.95 4.25
C THR A 24 8.37 -4.51 4.25
N PHE A 25 7.43 -3.82 3.59
CA PHE A 25 6.05 -4.31 3.53
C PHE A 25 5.91 -5.62 2.74
N ASN A 26 6.66 -5.78 1.65
CA ASN A 26 6.66 -7.04 0.88
C ASN A 26 7.20 -8.21 1.73
N ASN A 27 8.29 -7.99 2.46
CA ASN A 27 8.85 -8.99 3.37
C ASN A 27 7.89 -9.30 4.53
N TRP A 28 7.22 -8.28 5.06
CA TRP A 28 6.18 -8.44 6.07
C TRP A 28 5.02 -9.30 5.55
N HIS A 29 4.46 -8.93 4.39
CA HIS A 29 3.34 -9.61 3.75
C HIS A 29 3.64 -11.11 3.54
N ARG A 30 4.81 -11.42 2.96
CA ARG A 30 5.25 -12.81 2.72
C ARG A 30 5.51 -13.62 4.00
N LYS A 31 5.94 -12.96 5.08
CA LYS A 31 6.23 -13.62 6.35
C LYS A 31 4.96 -13.99 7.10
N TYR A 32 3.96 -13.12 7.03
CA TYR A 32 2.79 -13.20 7.91
C TYR A 32 1.53 -13.73 7.25
N LEU A 33 1.35 -13.53 5.94
CA LEU A 33 0.14 -13.97 5.25
C LEU A 33 0.31 -15.35 4.62
N SER A 34 -0.83 -16.02 4.39
CA SER A 34 -0.88 -17.33 3.73
C SER A 34 -0.13 -17.32 2.40
N ASN A 35 0.46 -18.47 2.02
CA ASN A 35 1.05 -18.70 0.70
C ASN A 35 0.06 -18.56 -0.48
N ARG A 36 -1.23 -18.38 -0.20
CA ARG A 36 -2.26 -18.07 -1.18
C ARG A 36 -2.41 -16.57 -1.45
N CYS A 37 -1.82 -15.71 -0.63
CA CYS A 37 -1.81 -14.27 -0.83
C CYS A 37 -0.53 -13.89 -1.60
N TYR A 38 -0.68 -13.22 -2.73
CA TYR A 38 0.44 -12.77 -3.56
C TYR A 38 0.36 -11.28 -3.84
N THR A 39 1.52 -10.64 -3.93
CA THR A 39 1.68 -9.23 -4.24
C THR A 39 2.70 -9.00 -5.35
N THR A 40 2.38 -8.13 -6.31
CA THR A 40 3.29 -7.70 -7.38
C THR A 40 3.66 -6.22 -7.21
N ASP A 41 4.87 -5.88 -7.64
CA ASP A 41 5.61 -4.65 -7.31
C ASP A 41 5.18 -3.42 -8.13
N ILE A 42 3.87 -3.29 -8.37
CA ILE A 42 3.18 -2.07 -8.78
C ILE A 42 2.05 -1.94 -7.78
N ASP A 43 2.23 -1.13 -6.74
CA ASP A 43 1.18 -0.76 -5.76
C ASP A 43 0.17 -1.92 -5.49
N PHE A 44 0.74 -2.98 -4.89
CA PHE A 44 0.17 -4.24 -4.38
C PHE A 44 -1.24 -4.61 -4.88
N TYR A 45 -1.30 -5.30 -6.02
CA TYR A 45 -2.48 -6.09 -6.37
C TYR A 45 -2.51 -7.37 -5.52
N GLU A 46 -3.49 -7.46 -4.62
CA GLU A 46 -3.74 -8.63 -3.76
C GLU A 46 -4.66 -9.61 -4.49
N TYR A 47 -4.19 -10.85 -4.67
CA TYR A 47 -4.98 -11.92 -5.27
C TYR A 47 -4.76 -13.27 -4.59
N ARG A 48 -5.73 -14.18 -4.77
CA ARG A 48 -5.67 -15.56 -4.28
C ARG A 48 -5.67 -16.58 -5.42
N ILE A 49 -4.90 -17.66 -5.23
CA ILE A 49 -4.89 -18.82 -6.12
C ILE A 49 -5.77 -19.92 -5.52
N GLU A 50 -6.82 -20.29 -6.24
CA GLU A 50 -7.69 -21.41 -5.88
C GLU A 50 -7.05 -22.77 -6.22
N LYS A 51 -7.58 -23.85 -5.64
CA LYS A 51 -7.12 -25.23 -5.90
C LYS A 51 -7.18 -25.63 -7.39
N ASN A 52 -8.04 -24.98 -8.17
CA ASN A 52 -8.23 -25.18 -9.62
C ASN A 52 -7.37 -24.24 -10.50
N ARG A 53 -6.43 -23.48 -9.91
CA ARG A 53 -5.62 -22.42 -10.58
C ARG A 53 -6.43 -21.20 -11.05
N GLY A 54 -7.65 -21.01 -10.55
CA GLY A 54 -8.40 -19.76 -10.71
C GLY A 54 -7.75 -18.62 -9.92
N PHE A 55 -7.81 -17.40 -10.45
CA PHE A 55 -7.34 -16.18 -9.81
C PHE A 55 -8.52 -15.39 -9.26
N ILE A 56 -8.47 -15.04 -7.98
CA ILE A 56 -9.47 -14.14 -7.36
C ILE A 56 -8.78 -12.84 -6.96
N SER A 57 -9.13 -11.77 -7.66
CA SER A 57 -8.78 -10.40 -7.30
C SER A 57 -9.43 -10.03 -5.97
N LYS A 58 -8.66 -9.52 -5.00
CA LYS A 58 -9.17 -9.13 -3.67
C LYS A 58 -9.18 -7.64 -3.47
N ALA A 59 -8.03 -7.00 -3.69
CA ALA A 59 -7.89 -5.58 -3.53
C ALA A 59 -6.66 -5.04 -4.28
N PHE A 60 -6.67 -3.73 -4.48
CA PHE A 60 -5.45 -2.97 -4.75
C PHE A 60 -5.01 -2.26 -3.46
N LEU A 61 -3.73 -2.35 -3.10
CA LEU A 61 -3.16 -1.69 -1.94
C LEU A 61 -2.03 -0.74 -2.38
N GLU A 62 -2.24 0.57 -2.19
CA GLU A 62 -1.18 1.55 -2.32
C GLU A 62 -0.45 1.67 -0.96
N VAL A 63 0.77 1.17 -0.88
CA VAL A 63 1.51 1.11 0.40
C VAL A 63 2.65 2.13 0.42
N LYS A 64 2.77 2.89 1.51
CA LYS A 64 3.82 3.90 1.70
C LYS A 64 4.35 3.92 3.15
N LYS A 65 5.55 4.46 3.36
CA LYS A 65 6.05 4.76 4.71
C LYS A 65 5.15 5.80 5.39
N SER A 66 4.93 5.64 6.70
CA SER A 66 4.03 6.45 7.52
C SER A 66 4.39 7.94 7.64
N HIS A 67 5.61 8.36 7.27
CA HIS A 67 5.98 9.76 7.20
C HIS A 67 5.42 10.45 5.93
N VAL A 68 4.95 9.67 4.95
CA VAL A 68 4.36 10.16 3.70
C VAL A 68 2.87 10.37 3.90
N ARG A 69 2.50 11.36 4.73
CA ARG A 69 1.07 11.68 5.00
C ARG A 69 0.52 12.80 4.14
N GLN A 70 1.37 13.50 3.39
CA GLN A 70 0.91 14.68 2.67
C GLN A 70 -0.06 14.32 1.54
N LYS A 71 -1.11 15.12 1.37
CA LYS A 71 -2.16 14.91 0.36
C LYS A 71 -1.61 14.68 -1.03
N LYS A 72 -0.60 15.45 -1.45
CA LYS A 72 0.04 15.31 -2.77
C LYS A 72 0.64 13.92 -3.04
N TYR A 73 0.95 13.15 -1.99
CA TYR A 73 1.51 11.81 -2.13
C TYR A 73 0.46 10.71 -2.00
N LEU A 74 -0.58 10.92 -1.19
CA LEU A 74 -1.66 9.95 -0.97
C LEU A 74 -2.77 10.07 -2.03
N CYS A 75 -3.10 11.30 -2.40
CA CYS A 75 -4.13 11.64 -3.38
C CYS A 75 -3.49 12.05 -4.70
N SER A 76 -2.42 11.35 -5.09
CA SER A 76 -1.72 11.59 -6.35
C SER A 76 -2.54 11.08 -7.54
N ALA A 77 -2.22 11.55 -8.74
CA ALA A 77 -2.83 11.04 -9.98
C ALA A 77 -2.70 9.51 -10.12
N ASN A 78 -1.61 8.91 -9.61
CA ASN A 78 -1.41 7.47 -9.60
C ASN A 78 -2.44 6.75 -8.74
N SER A 79 -2.61 7.19 -7.49
CA SER A 79 -3.54 6.56 -6.54
C SER A 79 -4.99 6.72 -6.98
N ILE A 80 -5.33 7.84 -7.62
CA ILE A 80 -6.66 8.05 -8.24
C ILE A 80 -6.85 7.08 -9.42
N ALA A 81 -5.85 6.92 -10.29
CA ALA A 81 -5.94 6.00 -11.43
C ALA A 81 -6.10 4.54 -10.99
N ILE A 82 -5.37 4.11 -9.96
CA ILE A 82 -5.48 2.77 -9.39
C ILE A 82 -6.86 2.57 -8.74
N PHE A 83 -7.38 3.55 -8.01
CA PHE A 83 -8.73 3.50 -7.48
C PHE A 83 -9.78 3.33 -8.61
N GLU A 84 -9.70 4.12 -9.67
CA GLU A 84 -10.62 3.97 -10.82
C GLU A 84 -10.53 2.59 -11.48
N LEU A 85 -9.33 2.00 -11.54
CA LEU A 85 -9.15 0.62 -11.99
C LEU A 85 -9.82 -0.38 -11.03
N ALA A 86 -9.65 -0.20 -9.71
CA ALA A 86 -10.25 -1.05 -8.69
C ALA A 86 -11.78 -1.06 -8.81
N GLN A 87 -12.39 0.12 -9.00
CA GLN A 87 -13.83 0.25 -9.23
C GLN A 87 -14.29 -0.47 -10.50
N LYS A 88 -13.55 -0.37 -11.60
CA LYS A 88 -13.89 -1.05 -12.87
C LYS A 88 -13.89 -2.58 -12.76
N VAL A 89 -13.01 -3.13 -11.94
CA VAL A 89 -12.92 -4.58 -11.72
C VAL A 89 -13.64 -5.04 -10.43
N ASN A 90 -14.40 -4.13 -9.80
CA ASN A 90 -15.18 -4.37 -8.59
C ASN A 90 -14.36 -4.99 -7.43
N VAL A 91 -13.20 -4.40 -7.14
CA VAL A 91 -12.36 -4.78 -5.99
C VAL A 91 -12.10 -3.58 -5.08
N ARG A 92 -11.78 -3.88 -3.82
CA ARG A 92 -11.51 -2.86 -2.80
C ARG A 92 -10.19 -2.15 -3.07
N PHE A 93 -10.08 -0.89 -2.67
CA PHE A 93 -8.85 -0.11 -2.75
C PHE A 93 -8.48 0.45 -1.39
N PHE A 94 -7.22 0.23 -1.00
CA PHE A 94 -6.69 0.70 0.27
C PHE A 94 -5.43 1.52 0.05
N ILE A 95 -5.29 2.58 0.86
CA ILE A 95 -3.99 3.20 1.11
C ILE A 95 -3.50 2.71 2.47
N ILE A 96 -2.33 2.08 2.50
CA ILE A 96 -1.70 1.57 3.72
C ILE A 96 -0.43 2.36 4.00
N LEU A 97 -0.38 2.98 5.17
CA LEU A 97 0.83 3.58 5.70
C LEU A 97 1.44 2.66 6.75
N TYR A 98 2.74 2.37 6.66
CA TYR A 98 3.42 1.55 7.66
C TYR A 98 4.59 2.25 8.36
N LYS A 99 4.85 1.87 9.59
CA LYS A 99 6.06 2.22 10.35
C LYS A 99 6.67 0.93 10.88
N LEU A 100 7.89 0.62 10.44
CA LEU A 100 8.69 -0.45 11.02
C LEU A 100 9.03 -0.09 12.48
N ILE A 101 8.75 -1.01 13.39
CA ILE A 101 9.04 -0.91 14.82
C ILE A 101 10.27 -1.76 15.16
N ASP A 102 10.34 -2.98 14.63
CA ASP A 102 11.47 -3.89 14.79
C ASP A 102 11.79 -4.60 13.46
N GLU A 103 13.02 -4.46 12.99
CA GLU A 103 13.49 -5.01 11.71
C GLU A 103 13.67 -6.54 11.75
N LYS A 104 14.09 -7.11 12.88
CA LYS A 104 14.32 -8.55 13.03
C LYS A 104 13.00 -9.31 13.03
N THR A 105 12.02 -8.79 13.75
CA THR A 105 10.70 -9.40 13.81
C THR A 105 9.82 -8.97 12.64
N LEU A 106 10.16 -7.90 11.91
CA LEU A 106 9.26 -7.21 10.98
C LEU A 106 7.98 -6.74 11.68
N GLU A 107 8.09 -6.30 12.92
CA GLU A 107 6.97 -5.69 13.63
C GLU A 107 6.69 -4.31 13.03
N CYS A 108 5.44 -4.08 12.62
CA CYS A 108 5.02 -2.85 11.98
C CYS A 108 3.73 -2.32 12.62
N ASN A 109 3.64 -0.99 12.64
CA ASN A 109 2.39 -0.28 12.85
C ASN A 109 1.83 0.16 11.52
N PHE A 110 0.52 0.05 11.35
CA PHE A 110 -0.17 0.36 10.13
C PHE A 110 -1.26 1.40 10.36
N TRP A 111 -1.47 2.23 9.35
CA TRP A 111 -2.62 3.10 9.25
C TRP A 111 -3.26 2.82 7.89
N VAL A 112 -4.50 2.36 7.92
CA VAL A 112 -5.21 1.90 6.73
C VAL A 112 -6.37 2.83 6.45
N TRP A 113 -6.46 3.29 5.21
CA TRP A 113 -7.59 4.03 4.69
C TRP A 113 -8.21 3.22 3.54
N GLU A 114 -9.43 2.76 3.75
CA GLU A 114 -10.24 2.20 2.68
C GLU A 114 -10.95 3.33 1.96
N ILE A 115 -10.69 3.46 0.66
CA ILE A 115 -11.31 4.49 -0.16
C ILE A 115 -12.46 3.86 -0.90
N THR A 116 -13.64 4.43 -0.71
CA THR A 116 -14.89 3.89 -1.27
C THR A 116 -15.42 4.77 -2.39
N GLU A 117 -15.12 6.06 -2.36
CA GLU A 117 -15.60 7.02 -3.32
C GLU A 117 -14.50 7.98 -3.78
N LYS A 118 -14.62 8.48 -5.02
CA LYS A 118 -13.62 9.42 -5.57
C LYS A 118 -13.50 10.71 -4.76
N ARG A 119 -14.59 11.18 -4.14
CA ARG A 119 -14.61 12.39 -3.29
C ARG A 119 -13.74 12.26 -2.04
N ASP A 120 -13.39 11.05 -1.63
CA ASP A 120 -12.53 10.79 -0.46
C ASP A 120 -11.12 11.38 -0.67
N PHE A 121 -10.62 11.37 -1.92
CA PHE A 121 -9.36 12.01 -2.28
C PHE A 121 -9.41 13.54 -2.12
N ASP A 122 -10.54 14.16 -2.46
CA ASP A 122 -10.72 15.61 -2.37
C ASP A 122 -10.91 16.07 -0.92
N SER A 123 -11.56 15.27 -0.09
CA SER A 123 -11.81 15.58 1.32
C SER A 123 -10.60 15.35 2.23
N TYR A 124 -9.63 14.53 1.82
CA TYR A 124 -8.46 14.23 2.63
C TYR A 124 -7.71 15.48 3.11
N ASN A 125 -7.44 15.51 4.41
CA ASN A 125 -6.71 16.57 5.09
C ASN A 125 -5.81 15.99 6.19
N GLU A 126 -4.53 16.35 6.16
CA GLU A 126 -3.51 15.90 7.10
C GLU A 126 -3.82 16.24 8.56
N LYS A 127 -4.51 17.37 8.82
CA LYS A 127 -4.94 17.77 10.18
C LYS A 127 -5.98 16.82 10.76
N HIS A 128 -6.73 16.17 9.88
CA HIS A 128 -7.83 15.25 10.19
C HIS A 128 -7.44 13.80 9.88
N PHE A 129 -6.15 13.47 10.00
CA PHE A 129 -5.60 12.18 9.58
C PHE A 129 -6.39 10.97 10.12
N ASN A 130 -6.77 11.00 11.40
CA ASN A 130 -7.47 9.89 12.06
C ASN A 130 -8.93 9.75 11.62
N ASP A 131 -9.49 10.73 10.91
CA ASP A 131 -10.85 10.64 10.35
C ASP A 131 -10.87 9.72 9.12
N PHE A 132 -9.70 9.55 8.46
CA PHE A 132 -9.53 8.72 7.27
C PHE A 132 -8.80 7.40 7.56
N PHE A 133 -7.82 7.45 8.45
CA PHE A 133 -6.90 6.35 8.68
C PHE A 133 -7.16 5.65 10.01
N LYS A 134 -7.48 4.36 9.94
CA LYS A 134 -7.61 3.49 11.11
C LYS A 134 -6.27 2.81 11.43
N PHE A 135 -5.90 2.80 12.70
CA PHE A 135 -4.68 2.13 13.16
C PHE A 135 -4.85 0.61 13.23
N TYR A 136 -3.81 -0.12 12.85
CA TYR A 136 -3.68 -1.57 12.96
C TYR A 136 -2.26 -1.93 13.40
N ASP A 137 -2.14 -2.96 14.24
CA ASP A 137 -0.88 -3.67 14.46
C ASP A 137 -0.73 -4.80 13.43
N ASN A 138 0.34 -5.62 13.54
CA ASN A 138 0.54 -6.77 12.66
C ASN A 138 -0.67 -7.70 12.62
N LYS A 139 -1.17 -8.10 13.80
CA LYS A 139 -2.29 -9.06 13.89
C LYS A 139 -3.56 -8.50 13.27
N GLY A 140 -3.90 -7.26 13.57
CA GLY A 140 -5.09 -6.60 13.04
C GLY A 140 -5.02 -6.42 11.52
N LEU A 141 -3.85 -6.06 10.97
CA LEU A 141 -3.73 -5.95 9.51
C LEU A 141 -3.79 -7.32 8.84
N MET A 142 -3.18 -8.35 9.43
CA MET A 142 -3.30 -9.73 8.93
C MET A 142 -4.77 -10.16 8.86
N GLU A 143 -5.52 -10.00 9.94
CA GLU A 143 -6.93 -10.33 9.99
C GLU A 143 -7.74 -9.53 8.96
N LEU A 144 -7.43 -8.25 8.73
CA LEU A 144 -8.09 -7.46 7.69
C LEU A 144 -7.84 -8.05 6.29
N LEU A 145 -6.59 -8.33 5.93
CA LEU A 145 -6.20 -8.80 4.60
C LEU A 145 -6.67 -10.25 4.32
N GLU A 146 -6.69 -11.10 5.35
CA GLU A 146 -7.21 -12.47 5.24
C GLU A 146 -8.73 -12.53 5.07
N ASN A 147 -9.46 -11.50 5.50
CA ASN A 147 -10.91 -11.41 5.35
C ASN A 147 -11.39 -10.57 4.14
N LEU A 148 -10.48 -10.16 3.25
CA LEU A 148 -10.84 -9.65 1.91
C LEU A 148 -11.35 -10.77 1.00
#